data_AF-A0A2J6T8J9-F1
#
_entry.id   AF-A0A2J6T8J9-F1
#
_cell.length_a   1.000
_cell.length_b   1.000
_cell.length_c   1.000
_cell.angle_alpha   90.00
_cell.angle_beta   90.00
_cell.angle_gamma   90.00
#
_symmetry.space_group_name_H-M   'P 1'
#
loop_
_entity.id
_entity.type
_entity.pdbx_description
1 polymer ?
#
loop_
_entity_poly.entity_id
_entity_poly.type
_entity_poly.pdbx_seq_one_letter_code
_entity_poly.pdbx_strand_id
1 'polypeptide(L)'
;TTEGISLLISALVQIKTLTFYHLHLVYDTVSFVAISNCAAAVCSLDPKTTAGIVRYYLIAIWSVLYLTYTSLFGKRLQSWDYSTPGHCYNTHHLALPSARHPSVDNVYIAITCFYIFATISLATGFTKLLNMSEDSTSTGLMALFSKRGGLPWANLYTRATGLFSRMGGQGRWSRGLLAVLENLQETKVSDFLQHHRKPLLLVVTFVQFPVHVYSIFMLRKSNEGLLISGHTEQEWGFGQVAAMVLLAPNVIGIVVAVNG
;
A
#
# COMPACT_ATOMS: atom_id res chain seq x y z
N THR A 1 5.71 7.44 5.86
CA THR A 1 4.24 7.25 5.94
C THR A 1 3.47 8.56 5.87
N THR A 2 3.78 9.55 6.71
CA THR A 2 3.14 10.88 6.72
C THR A 2 3.17 11.58 5.37
N GLU A 3 4.26 11.43 4.62
CA GLU A 3 4.41 11.97 3.27
C GLU A 3 3.48 11.32 2.26
N GLY A 4 3.40 9.98 2.30
CA GLY A 4 2.42 9.24 1.50
C GLY A 4 0.99 9.67 1.81
N ILE A 5 0.69 9.94 3.09
CA ILE A 5 -0.61 10.47 3.51
C ILE A 5 -0.86 11.86 2.90
N SER A 6 0.09 12.77 3.01
CA SER A 6 -0.02 14.13 2.43
C SER A 6 -0.21 14.09 0.91
N LEU A 7 0.56 13.24 0.24
CA LEU A 7 0.49 13.02 -1.21
C LEU A 7 -0.88 12.47 -1.62
N LEU A 8 -1.38 11.46 -0.91
CA LEU A 8 -2.70 10.88 -1.14
C LEU A 8 -3.82 11.89 -0.91
N ILE A 9 -3.77 12.67 0.17
CA ILE A 9 -4.77 13.72 0.44
C ILE A 9 -4.77 14.75 -0.68
N SER A 10 -3.60 15.22 -1.08
CA SER A 10 -3.45 16.22 -2.16
C SER A 10 -4.01 15.69 -3.48
N ALA A 11 -3.70 14.43 -3.82
CA ALA A 11 -4.19 13.79 -5.04
C ALA A 11 -5.69 13.51 -4.99
N LEU A 12 -6.25 13.14 -3.83
CA LEU A 12 -7.69 12.93 -3.64
C LEU A 12 -8.48 14.23 -3.81
N VAL A 13 -7.99 15.36 -3.28
CA VAL A 13 -8.59 16.68 -3.47
C VAL A 13 -8.63 17.06 -4.96
N GLN A 14 -7.60 16.67 -5.72
CA GLN A 14 -7.43 17.01 -7.13
C GLN A 14 -7.82 15.88 -8.10
N ILE A 15 -8.51 14.84 -7.62
CA ILE A 15 -8.76 13.60 -8.40
C ILE A 15 -9.47 13.83 -9.74
N LYS A 16 -10.29 14.91 -9.83
CA LYS A 16 -11.02 15.28 -11.04
C LYS A 16 -10.22 16.17 -11.99
N THR A 17 -9.28 16.95 -11.47
CA THR A 17 -8.46 17.89 -12.24
C THR A 17 -7.16 17.27 -12.73
N LEU A 18 -6.68 16.22 -12.06
CA LEU A 18 -5.48 15.50 -12.48
C LEU A 18 -5.73 14.70 -13.77
N THR A 19 -4.76 14.83 -14.68
CA THR A 19 -4.63 13.97 -15.87
C THR A 19 -4.34 12.52 -15.48
N PHE A 20 -4.61 11.57 -16.36
CA PHE A 20 -4.29 10.16 -16.09
C PHE A 20 -2.80 9.88 -15.93
N TYR A 21 -1.93 10.60 -16.65
CA TYR A 21 -0.49 10.52 -16.47
C TYR A 21 -0.10 10.79 -15.01
N HIS A 22 -0.57 11.91 -14.46
CA HIS A 22 -0.31 12.31 -13.08
C HIS A 22 -0.90 11.33 -12.07
N LEU A 23 -2.12 10.85 -12.30
CA LEU A 23 -2.74 9.87 -11.41
C LEU A 23 -1.93 8.57 -11.34
N HIS A 24 -1.38 8.11 -12.46
CA HIS A 24 -0.51 6.94 -12.49
C HIS A 24 0.80 7.20 -11.73
N LEU A 25 1.42 8.36 -11.95
CA LEU A 25 2.67 8.71 -11.27
C LEU A 25 2.49 8.82 -9.75
N VAL A 26 1.39 9.41 -9.29
CA VAL A 26 1.03 9.41 -7.86
C VAL A 26 0.88 7.98 -7.36
N TYR A 27 0.17 7.11 -8.08
CA TYR A 27 -0.08 5.73 -7.69
C TYR A 27 1.23 4.95 -7.45
N ASP A 28 2.19 5.06 -8.36
CA ASP A 28 3.51 4.42 -8.21
C ASP A 28 4.32 5.03 -7.06
N THR A 29 4.27 6.36 -6.92
CA THR A 29 5.00 7.07 -5.86
C THR A 29 4.50 6.67 -4.47
N VAL A 30 3.18 6.64 -4.26
CA VAL A 30 2.61 6.24 -2.98
C VAL A 30 2.83 4.75 -2.71
N SER A 31 2.99 3.93 -3.74
CA SER A 31 3.29 2.49 -3.60
C SER A 31 4.67 2.23 -2.99
N PHE A 32 5.66 3.11 -3.17
CA PHE A 32 6.92 3.04 -2.41
C PHE A 32 6.74 3.22 -0.90
N VAL A 33 5.73 3.99 -0.49
CA VAL A 33 5.41 4.16 0.93
C VAL A 33 4.91 2.84 1.54
N ALA A 34 4.28 1.97 0.74
CA ALA A 34 3.94 0.61 1.17
C ALA A 34 5.20 -0.19 1.51
N ILE A 35 6.24 -0.11 0.68
CA ILE A 35 7.51 -0.82 0.90
C ILE A 35 8.15 -0.37 2.22
N SER A 36 8.19 0.94 2.43
CA SER A 36 8.67 1.53 3.69
C SER A 36 7.82 1.11 4.89
N ASN A 37 6.49 1.11 4.76
CA ASN A 37 5.57 0.68 5.82
C ASN A 37 5.74 -0.81 6.17
N CYS A 38 5.96 -1.67 5.19
CA CYS A 38 6.25 -3.10 5.39
C CYS A 38 7.58 -3.29 6.13
N ALA A 39 8.64 -2.60 5.71
CA ALA A 39 9.93 -2.65 6.42
C ALA A 39 9.80 -2.17 7.87
N ALA A 40 9.06 -1.07 8.08
CA ALA A 40 8.80 -0.54 9.41
C ALA A 40 7.98 -1.53 10.26
N ALA A 41 6.96 -2.17 9.69
CA ALA A 41 6.14 -3.19 10.35
C ALA A 41 6.97 -4.40 10.83
N VAL A 42 7.98 -4.81 10.06
CA VAL A 42 8.83 -5.97 10.38
C VAL A 42 9.95 -5.63 11.36
N CYS A 43 10.56 -4.45 11.22
CA CYS A 43 11.80 -4.11 11.92
C CYS A 43 11.59 -3.27 13.19
N SER A 44 10.47 -2.54 13.29
CA SER A 44 10.34 -1.45 14.28
C SER A 44 8.95 -1.31 14.90
N LEU A 45 7.99 -2.13 14.51
CA LEU A 45 6.63 -2.05 15.05
C LEU A 45 6.54 -2.86 16.34
N ASP A 46 6.74 -2.17 17.46
CA ASP A 46 6.45 -2.71 18.79
C ASP A 46 5.10 -2.19 19.30
N PRO A 47 4.03 -3.00 19.26
CA PRO A 47 2.69 -2.58 19.68
C PRO A 47 2.59 -2.24 21.18
N LYS A 48 3.61 -2.55 21.98
CA LYS A 48 3.65 -2.22 23.41
C LYS A 48 4.13 -0.79 23.66
N THR A 49 4.79 -0.16 22.68
CA THR A 49 5.31 1.21 22.80
C THR A 49 4.33 2.23 22.21
N THR A 50 4.27 3.42 22.80
CA THR A 50 3.50 4.55 22.24
C THR A 50 3.91 4.83 20.79
N ALA A 51 5.21 4.77 20.49
CA ALA A 51 5.73 4.98 19.13
C ALA A 51 5.23 3.92 18.14
N GLY A 52 5.19 2.64 18.53
CA GLY A 52 4.67 1.57 17.70
C GLY A 52 3.15 1.64 17.50
N ILE A 53 2.40 2.05 18.53
CA ILE A 53 0.94 2.31 18.41
C ILE A 53 0.68 3.44 17.42
N VAL A 54 1.39 4.57 17.54
CA VAL A 54 1.28 5.69 16.59
C VAL A 54 1.61 5.23 15.17
N ARG A 55 2.67 4.44 15.00
CA ARG A 55 3.07 3.90 13.70
C ARG A 55 2.02 2.97 13.11
N TYR A 56 1.38 2.14 13.92
CA TYR A 56 0.28 1.29 13.49
C TYR A 56 -0.91 2.11 12.95
N TYR A 57 -1.31 3.16 13.67
CA TYR A 57 -2.38 4.04 13.20
C TYR A 57 -2.02 4.80 11.93
N LEU A 58 -0.77 5.26 11.78
CA LEU A 58 -0.31 5.92 10.55
C LEU A 58 -0.36 4.97 9.34
N ILE A 59 0.06 3.71 9.51
CA ILE A 59 -0.04 2.69 8.45
C ILE A 59 -1.51 2.44 8.10
N ALA A 60 -2.40 2.31 9.10
CA ALA A 60 -3.83 2.10 8.88
C ALA A 60 -4.50 3.28 8.13
N ILE A 61 -4.21 4.52 8.53
CA ILE A 61 -4.71 5.73 7.86
C ILE A 61 -4.21 5.76 6.41
N TRP A 62 -2.92 5.54 6.19
CA TRP A 62 -2.34 5.47 4.86
C TRP A 62 -3.01 4.39 4.01
N SER A 63 -3.25 3.19 4.56
CA SER A 63 -3.91 2.09 3.85
C SER A 63 -5.33 2.44 3.40
N VAL A 64 -6.12 3.09 4.26
CA VAL A 64 -7.48 3.55 3.91
C VAL A 64 -7.44 4.59 2.79
N LEU A 65 -6.53 5.57 2.89
CA LEU A 65 -6.37 6.59 1.86
C LEU A 65 -5.89 5.99 0.52
N TYR A 66 -4.95 5.05 0.57
CA TYR A 66 -4.43 4.36 -0.60
C TYR A 66 -5.52 3.55 -1.31
N LEU A 67 -6.35 2.80 -0.57
CA LEU A 67 -7.47 2.06 -1.15
C LEU A 67 -8.51 2.99 -1.76
N THR A 68 -8.82 4.10 -1.08
CA THR A 68 -9.76 5.12 -1.57
C THR A 68 -9.24 5.73 -2.87
N TYR A 69 -7.97 6.14 -2.90
CA TYR A 69 -7.31 6.69 -4.07
C TYR A 69 -7.32 5.70 -5.23
N THR A 70 -6.92 4.45 -4.98
CA THR A 70 -6.88 3.38 -5.99
C THR A 70 -8.26 3.11 -6.60
N SER A 71 -9.31 3.09 -5.76
CA SER A 71 -10.68 2.88 -6.23
C SER A 71 -11.18 4.03 -7.11
N LEU A 72 -10.88 5.28 -6.71
CA LEU A 72 -11.24 6.46 -7.49
C LEU A 72 -10.42 6.57 -8.78
N PHE A 73 -9.14 6.20 -8.75
CA PHE A 73 -8.29 6.15 -9.93
C PHE A 73 -8.80 5.11 -10.93
N GLY A 74 -9.15 3.89 -10.48
CA GLY A 74 -9.77 2.87 -11.32
C GLY A 74 -11.10 3.31 -11.94
N LYS A 75 -11.93 4.04 -11.17
CA LYS A 75 -13.16 4.64 -11.70
C LYS A 75 -12.87 5.72 -12.76
N ARG A 76 -11.87 6.56 -12.51
CA ARG A 76 -11.42 7.61 -13.43
C ARG A 76 -10.88 7.02 -14.74
N LEU A 77 -10.17 5.89 -14.70
CA LEU A 77 -9.69 5.19 -15.89
C LEU A 77 -10.82 4.73 -16.83
N GLN A 78 -12.05 4.56 -16.35
CA GLN A 78 -13.19 4.23 -17.23
C GLN A 78 -13.59 5.37 -18.17
N SER A 79 -13.17 6.62 -17.88
CA SER A 79 -13.34 7.76 -18.78
C SER A 79 -12.11 7.99 -19.67
N TRP A 80 -11.42 6.91 -20.05
CA TRP A 80 -10.30 6.96 -21.00
C TRP A 80 -10.78 7.40 -22.38
N ASP A 81 -10.15 8.45 -22.91
CA ASP A 81 -10.50 9.03 -24.20
C ASP A 81 -9.26 9.63 -24.85
N TYR A 82 -8.96 9.19 -26.07
CA TYR A 82 -7.82 9.67 -26.86
C TYR A 82 -8.05 11.06 -27.46
N SER A 83 -9.30 11.51 -27.54
CA SER A 83 -9.67 12.79 -28.15
C SER A 83 -9.68 13.95 -27.15
N THR A 84 -9.73 13.65 -25.85
CA THR A 84 -9.80 14.65 -24.78
C THR A 84 -8.44 14.82 -24.09
N PRO A 85 -7.86 16.04 -24.05
CA PRO A 85 -6.60 16.29 -23.36
C PRO A 85 -6.65 15.87 -21.88
N GLY A 86 -5.59 15.22 -21.39
CA GLY A 86 -5.50 14.73 -20.01
C GLY A 86 -6.30 13.47 -19.69
N HIS A 87 -7.11 12.97 -20.63
CA HIS A 87 -7.87 11.71 -20.54
C HIS A 87 -7.19 10.52 -21.24
N CYS A 88 -5.92 10.69 -21.61
CA CYS A 88 -5.04 9.62 -22.05
C CYS A 88 -3.59 10.01 -21.76
N TYR A 89 -2.68 9.06 -21.85
CA TYR A 89 -1.24 9.29 -21.91
C TYR A 89 -0.59 8.30 -22.85
N ASN A 90 0.64 8.58 -23.26
CA ASN A 90 1.41 7.66 -24.06
C ASN A 90 1.86 6.47 -23.20
N THR A 91 1.31 5.30 -23.51
CA THR A 91 1.57 4.04 -22.82
C THR A 91 2.69 3.22 -23.47
N HIS A 92 3.35 3.78 -24.49
CA HIS A 92 4.48 3.13 -25.15
C HIS A 92 5.53 2.72 -24.11
N HIS A 93 6.02 1.48 -24.22
CA HIS A 93 6.94 0.83 -23.27
C HIS A 93 6.35 0.29 -21.95
N LEU A 94 5.10 0.59 -21.61
CA LEU A 94 4.44 0.02 -20.42
C LEU A 94 3.50 -1.13 -20.77
N ALA A 95 2.90 -1.04 -21.97
CA ALA A 95 2.03 -2.06 -22.51
C ALA A 95 2.52 -2.53 -23.87
N LEU A 96 2.06 -3.72 -24.28
CA LEU A 96 2.25 -4.22 -25.64
C LEU A 96 1.65 -3.22 -26.65
N PRO A 97 2.24 -3.02 -27.84
CA PRO A 97 1.71 -2.07 -28.84
C PRO A 97 0.26 -2.34 -29.28
N SER A 98 -0.20 -3.60 -29.17
CA SER A 98 -1.56 -4.03 -29.47
C SER A 98 -2.50 -4.05 -28.27
N ALA A 99 -2.01 -3.65 -27.08
CA ALA A 99 -2.80 -3.65 -25.86
C ALA A 99 -3.92 -2.60 -25.92
N ARG A 100 -5.11 -2.99 -25.44
CA ARG A 100 -6.25 -2.08 -25.33
C ARG A 100 -6.19 -1.35 -23.99
N HIS A 101 -6.09 -0.03 -24.05
CA HIS A 101 -6.27 0.84 -22.89
C HIS A 101 -7.75 1.19 -22.71
N PRO A 102 -8.26 1.27 -21.48
CA PRO A 102 -7.56 1.29 -20.18
C PRO A 102 -7.43 -0.09 -19.50
N SER A 103 -7.65 -1.21 -20.22
CA SER A 103 -7.72 -2.55 -19.62
C SER A 103 -6.41 -2.96 -18.93
N VAL A 104 -5.27 -2.72 -19.59
CA VAL A 104 -3.95 -3.09 -19.03
C VAL A 104 -3.64 -2.31 -17.75
N ASP A 105 -3.96 -1.02 -17.70
CA ASP A 105 -3.74 -0.20 -16.51
C ASP A 105 -4.63 -0.64 -15.35
N ASN A 106 -5.89 -1.02 -15.62
CA ASN A 106 -6.77 -1.59 -14.61
C ASN A 106 -6.22 -2.89 -14.00
N VAL A 107 -5.67 -3.77 -14.84
CA VAL A 107 -5.04 -5.03 -14.36
C VAL A 107 -3.80 -4.72 -13.52
N TYR A 108 -2.94 -3.81 -13.99
CA TYR A 108 -1.75 -3.39 -13.25
C TYR A 108 -2.11 -2.88 -11.85
N ILE A 109 -3.03 -1.90 -11.78
CA ILE A 109 -3.45 -1.28 -10.52
C ILE A 109 -4.11 -2.31 -9.57
N ALA A 110 -4.93 -3.23 -10.10
CA ALA A 110 -5.56 -4.26 -9.27
C ALA A 110 -4.54 -5.23 -8.66
N ILE A 111 -3.60 -5.74 -9.47
CA ILE A 111 -2.56 -6.67 -9.02
C ILE A 111 -1.66 -6.01 -8.00
N THR A 112 -1.17 -4.81 -8.29
CA THR A 112 -0.29 -4.05 -7.40
C THR A 112 -0.98 -3.70 -6.09
N CYS A 113 -2.25 -3.24 -6.14
CA CYS A 113 -3.03 -2.97 -4.93
C CYS A 113 -3.18 -4.23 -4.07
N PHE A 114 -3.57 -5.36 -4.69
CA PHE A 114 -3.67 -6.64 -3.97
C PHE A 114 -2.34 -7.04 -3.33
N TYR A 115 -1.24 -6.91 -4.07
CA TYR A 115 0.09 -7.22 -3.60
C TYR A 115 0.50 -6.40 -2.37
N ILE A 116 0.26 -5.08 -2.39
CA ILE A 116 0.55 -4.17 -1.29
C ILE A 116 -0.24 -4.55 -0.04
N PHE A 117 -1.55 -4.83 -0.19
CA PHE A 117 -2.35 -5.25 0.94
C PHE A 117 -1.96 -6.63 1.46
N ALA A 118 -1.58 -7.56 0.59
CA ALA A 118 -1.08 -8.87 0.98
C ALA A 118 0.23 -8.73 1.79
N THR A 119 1.19 -7.94 1.32
CA THR A 119 2.49 -7.75 2.00
C THR A 119 2.34 -7.00 3.33
N ILE A 120 1.51 -5.96 3.41
CA ILE A 120 1.22 -5.27 4.69
C ILE A 120 0.47 -6.18 5.66
N SER A 121 -0.50 -6.97 5.18
CA SER A 121 -1.24 -7.92 6.00
C SER A 121 -0.33 -9.03 6.53
N LEU A 122 0.60 -9.52 5.71
CA LEU A 122 1.63 -10.45 6.17
C LEU A 122 2.56 -9.78 7.19
N ALA A 123 3.02 -8.56 6.95
CA ALA A 123 3.91 -7.85 7.87
C ALA A 123 3.26 -7.55 9.24
N THR A 124 1.97 -7.20 9.25
CA THR A 124 1.22 -6.82 10.47
C THR A 124 0.49 -7.99 11.14
N GLY A 125 -0.02 -8.95 10.37
CA GLY A 125 -0.62 -10.18 10.90
C GLY A 125 0.42 -11.06 11.56
N PHE A 126 1.66 -11.02 11.08
CA PHE A 126 2.76 -11.77 11.64
C PHE A 126 3.20 -11.28 13.03
N THR A 127 3.17 -9.98 13.31
CA THR A 127 3.45 -9.44 14.66
C THR A 127 2.41 -9.88 15.68
N LYS A 128 1.15 -10.01 15.26
CA LYS A 128 0.06 -10.51 16.13
C LYS A 128 0.17 -12.02 16.40
N LEU A 129 0.59 -12.81 15.41
CA LEU A 129 0.79 -14.25 15.55
C LEU A 129 1.99 -14.60 16.45
N LEU A 130 3.03 -13.77 16.45
CA LEU A 130 4.17 -13.90 17.38
C LEU A 130 3.80 -13.52 18.81
N ASN A 131 3.03 -12.44 19.01
CA ASN A 131 2.57 -12.05 20.36
C ASN A 131 1.63 -13.10 20.97
N MET A 132 0.82 -13.80 20.16
CA MET A 132 0.00 -14.92 20.65
C MET A 132 0.81 -16.16 21.02
N SER A 133 2.00 -16.36 20.43
CA SER A 133 2.88 -17.47 20.79
C SER A 133 3.62 -17.24 22.11
N GLU A 134 3.88 -16.00 22.49
CA GLU A 134 4.58 -15.65 23.74
C GLU A 134 3.62 -15.58 24.94
N ASP A 135 2.34 -15.25 24.71
CA ASP A 135 1.31 -15.28 25.76
C ASP A 135 0.83 -16.70 26.13
N SER A 136 1.24 -17.74 25.40
CA SER A 136 0.89 -19.13 25.75
C SER A 136 1.77 -19.74 26.85
N THR A 137 2.84 -19.06 27.28
CA THR A 137 3.68 -19.47 28.42
C THR A 137 3.45 -18.65 29.68
N SER A 138 2.58 -17.63 29.66
CA SER A 138 2.22 -16.89 30.87
C SER A 138 0.73 -16.99 31.15
N THR A 139 0.46 -17.76 32.20
CA THR A 139 -0.77 -18.02 32.95
C THR A 139 -1.44 -16.73 33.49
N GLY A 140 -1.68 -15.71 32.64
CA GLY A 140 -2.14 -14.37 33.05
C GLY A 140 -3.47 -13.92 32.47
N LEU A 141 -3.89 -14.48 31.32
CA LEU A 141 -5.06 -13.98 30.59
C LEU A 141 -6.40 -14.34 31.27
N MET A 142 -6.48 -15.46 31.99
CA MET A 142 -7.68 -15.77 32.80
C MET A 142 -7.77 -14.97 34.11
N ALA A 143 -6.66 -14.40 34.61
CA ALA A 143 -6.66 -13.60 35.83
C ALA A 143 -7.10 -12.14 35.59
N LEU A 144 -6.92 -11.62 34.37
CA LEU A 144 -7.22 -10.22 34.03
C LEU A 144 -8.65 -9.99 33.51
N PHE A 145 -9.34 -11.02 33.00
CA PHE A 145 -10.72 -10.89 32.50
C PHE A 145 -11.82 -11.06 33.56
N SER A 146 -11.47 -11.34 34.82
CA SER A 146 -12.44 -11.44 35.91
C SER A 146 -12.78 -10.09 36.58
N LYS A 147 -11.96 -9.03 36.41
CA LYS A 147 -12.01 -7.87 37.34
C LYS A 147 -12.34 -6.48 36.79
N ARG A 148 -12.54 -6.26 35.49
CA ARG A 148 -12.96 -4.91 35.02
C ARG A 148 -14.10 -5.00 34.01
N GLY A 149 -15.26 -4.54 34.47
CA GLY A 149 -16.55 -4.61 33.81
C GLY A 149 -16.61 -3.93 32.44
N GLY A 150 -17.25 -4.67 31.53
CA GLY A 150 -18.17 -4.23 30.47
C GLY A 150 -17.91 -2.92 29.73
N LEU A 151 -17.36 -3.02 28.52
CA LEU A 151 -17.80 -2.17 27.39
C LEU A 151 -17.73 -2.97 26.05
N PRO A 152 -18.69 -2.79 25.12
CA PRO A 152 -19.04 -3.81 24.13
C PRO A 152 -18.35 -3.62 22.76
N TRP A 153 -17.05 -3.91 22.66
CA TRP A 153 -16.34 -3.92 21.37
C TRP A 153 -16.74 -5.09 20.45
N ALA A 154 -17.34 -6.14 21.01
CA ALA A 154 -17.82 -7.30 20.25
C ALA A 154 -18.90 -6.95 19.21
N ASN A 155 -19.68 -5.88 19.44
CA ASN A 155 -20.75 -5.43 18.55
C ASN A 155 -20.25 -4.59 17.36
N LEU A 156 -19.08 -3.95 17.48
CA LEU A 156 -18.50 -3.15 16.40
C LEU A 156 -17.84 -4.05 15.34
N TYR A 157 -17.16 -5.11 15.81
CA TYR A 157 -16.51 -6.10 14.95
C TYR A 157 -17.52 -6.92 14.14
N THR A 158 -18.61 -7.36 14.75
CA THR A 158 -19.70 -8.10 14.07
C THR A 158 -20.48 -7.23 13.08
N ARG A 159 -20.60 -5.92 13.31
CA ARG A 159 -21.19 -5.00 12.33
C ARG A 159 -20.28 -4.72 11.13
N ALA A 160 -18.97 -4.61 11.34
CA ALA A 160 -18.00 -4.39 10.27
C ALA A 160 -17.88 -5.61 9.33
N THR A 161 -17.90 -6.82 9.89
CA THR A 161 -17.89 -8.07 9.10
C THR A 161 -19.21 -8.30 8.34
N GLY A 162 -20.35 -7.91 8.93
CA GLY A 162 -21.66 -7.97 8.26
C GLY A 162 -21.86 -6.94 7.14
N LEU A 163 -21.17 -5.79 7.20
CA LEU A 163 -21.19 -4.80 6.11
C LEU A 163 -20.37 -5.28 4.90
N PHE A 164 -19.26 -5.97 5.16
CA PHE A 164 -18.38 -6.53 4.12
C PHE A 164 -19.02 -7.73 3.39
N SER A 165 -19.81 -8.55 4.09
CA SER A 165 -20.53 -9.66 3.45
C SER A 165 -21.66 -9.22 2.51
N ARG A 166 -22.06 -7.94 2.58
CA ARG A 166 -23.22 -7.41 1.85
C ARG A 166 -22.86 -6.67 0.55
N MET A 167 -21.57 -6.43 0.28
CA MET A 167 -21.12 -5.63 -0.87
C MET A 167 -20.33 -6.38 -1.96
N GLY A 168 -20.08 -7.69 -1.87
CA GLY A 168 -19.32 -8.39 -2.91
C GLY A 168 -19.55 -9.88 -2.92
N GLY A 169 -20.00 -10.41 -4.06
CA GLY A 169 -20.38 -11.80 -4.27
C GLY A 169 -19.40 -12.82 -3.70
N GLN A 170 -19.95 -13.75 -2.93
CA GLN A 170 -19.32 -14.86 -2.23
C GLN A 170 -18.77 -15.91 -3.22
N GLY A 171 -17.85 -15.51 -4.09
CA GLY A 171 -17.19 -16.40 -5.05
C GLY A 171 -16.01 -17.10 -4.39
N ARG A 172 -16.10 -18.44 -4.26
CA ARG A 172 -15.08 -19.53 -4.30
C ARG A 172 -13.60 -19.26 -3.91
N TRP A 173 -13.05 -18.08 -4.18
CA TRP A 173 -11.71 -17.61 -3.87
C TRP A 173 -11.41 -17.47 -2.37
N SER A 174 -12.37 -17.04 -1.54
CA SER A 174 -12.13 -16.89 -0.09
C SER A 174 -11.92 -18.22 0.62
N ARG A 175 -12.61 -19.28 0.17
CA ARG A 175 -12.43 -20.65 0.69
C ARG A 175 -11.15 -21.30 0.18
N GLY A 176 -10.76 -21.03 -1.07
CA GLY A 176 -9.47 -21.48 -1.61
C GLY A 176 -8.29 -20.85 -0.89
N LEU A 177 -8.35 -19.55 -0.62
CA LEU A 177 -7.30 -18.83 0.12
C LEU A 177 -7.19 -19.34 1.57
N LEU A 178 -8.33 -19.58 2.25
CA LEU A 178 -8.33 -20.15 3.60
C LEU A 178 -7.79 -21.58 3.63
N ALA A 179 -8.17 -22.44 2.68
CA ALA A 179 -7.67 -23.81 2.61
C ALA A 179 -6.18 -23.90 2.24
N VAL A 180 -5.66 -22.95 1.46
CA VAL A 180 -4.21 -22.82 1.19
C VAL A 180 -3.47 -22.34 2.43
N LEU A 181 -4.04 -21.39 3.18
CA LEU A 181 -3.46 -20.91 4.44
C LEU A 181 -3.46 -21.97 5.54
N GLU A 182 -4.50 -22.81 5.60
CA GLU A 182 -4.67 -23.87 6.59
C GLU A 182 -3.74 -25.08 6.32
N ASN A 183 -3.51 -25.42 5.04
CA ASN A 183 -2.55 -26.47 4.65
C ASN A 183 -1.07 -26.07 4.78
N LEU A 184 -0.74 -24.78 4.89
CA LEU A 184 0.63 -24.32 5.12
C LEU A 184 1.09 -24.52 6.58
N GLN A 185 0.20 -24.96 7.46
CA GLN A 185 0.42 -25.01 8.90
C GLN A 185 1.01 -26.35 9.40
N GLU A 186 1.06 -27.41 8.58
CA GLU A 186 1.62 -28.70 9.00
C GLU A 186 3.02 -29.01 8.43
N THR A 187 3.99 -29.11 9.34
CA THR A 187 5.32 -29.74 9.26
C THR A 187 6.49 -28.93 8.64
N LYS A 188 7.56 -28.72 9.44
CA LYS A 188 8.93 -28.21 9.14
C LYS A 188 9.12 -26.88 8.39
N VAL A 189 8.20 -26.48 7.51
CA VAL A 189 8.19 -25.20 6.80
C VAL A 189 7.95 -24.04 7.78
N SER A 190 7.22 -24.30 8.87
CA SER A 190 7.08 -23.42 10.03
C SER A 190 8.42 -22.85 10.51
N ASP A 191 9.37 -23.70 10.89
CA ASP A 191 10.57 -23.25 11.61
C ASP A 191 11.58 -22.58 10.67
N PHE A 192 11.69 -23.07 9.44
CA PHE A 192 12.47 -22.44 8.38
C PHE A 192 11.94 -21.05 8.03
N LEU A 193 10.61 -20.92 7.87
CA LEU A 193 9.99 -19.62 7.71
C LEU A 193 10.33 -18.77 8.94
N GLN A 194 10.23 -19.27 10.17
CA GLN A 194 10.42 -18.44 11.37
C GLN A 194 11.79 -17.77 11.44
N HIS A 195 12.85 -18.47 11.02
CA HIS A 195 14.21 -17.96 10.99
C HIS A 195 14.50 -17.03 9.79
N HIS A 196 13.90 -17.30 8.61
CA HIS A 196 14.13 -16.53 7.38
C HIS A 196 12.97 -15.57 7.00
N ARG A 197 11.98 -15.39 7.88
CA ARG A 197 10.72 -14.67 7.61
C ARG A 197 10.93 -13.18 7.34
N LYS A 198 11.71 -12.51 8.18
CA LYS A 198 12.01 -11.07 8.03
C LYS A 198 12.74 -10.78 6.71
N PRO A 199 13.86 -11.48 6.38
CA PRO A 199 14.54 -11.23 5.11
C PRO A 199 13.67 -11.64 3.91
N LEU A 200 12.92 -12.74 3.98
CA LEU A 200 12.02 -13.15 2.90
C LEU A 200 10.93 -12.09 2.63
N LEU A 201 10.28 -11.59 3.68
CA LEU A 201 9.24 -10.57 3.54
C LEU A 201 9.80 -9.24 3.03
N LEU A 202 11.01 -8.86 3.47
CA LEU A 202 11.70 -7.69 2.93
C LEU A 202 12.04 -7.88 1.46
N VAL A 203 12.56 -9.05 1.05
CA VAL A 203 12.86 -9.38 -0.36
C VAL A 203 11.59 -9.32 -1.20
N VAL A 204 10.51 -9.99 -0.77
CA VAL A 204 9.21 -9.96 -1.44
C VAL A 204 8.77 -8.51 -1.62
N THR A 205 8.71 -7.73 -0.54
CA THR A 205 8.30 -6.32 -0.61
C THR A 205 9.21 -5.49 -1.53
N PHE A 206 10.52 -5.74 -1.53
CA PHE A 206 11.49 -5.01 -2.35
C PHE A 206 11.38 -5.31 -3.85
N VAL A 207 10.82 -6.47 -4.25
CA VAL A 207 10.57 -6.78 -5.67
C VAL A 207 9.62 -5.79 -6.35
N GLN A 208 8.75 -5.11 -5.59
CA GLN A 208 7.89 -4.05 -6.14
C GLN A 208 8.67 -2.77 -6.49
N PHE A 209 9.82 -2.53 -5.84
CA PHE A 209 10.57 -1.30 -6.05
C PHE A 209 11.02 -1.14 -7.51
N PRO A 210 11.69 -2.12 -8.15
CA PRO A 210 12.04 -2.05 -9.57
C PRO A 210 10.84 -1.83 -10.50
N VAL A 211 9.68 -2.44 -10.20
CA VAL A 211 8.48 -2.34 -11.03
C VAL A 211 7.95 -0.91 -11.06
N HIS A 212 7.79 -0.29 -9.90
CA HIS A 212 7.34 1.10 -9.81
C HIS A 212 8.35 2.09 -10.37
N VAL A 213 9.64 1.88 -10.09
CA VAL A 213 10.72 2.71 -10.64
C VAL A 213 10.69 2.66 -12.17
N TYR A 214 10.61 1.45 -12.75
CA TYR A 214 10.52 1.25 -14.19
C TYR A 214 9.28 1.95 -14.77
N SER A 215 8.12 1.78 -14.14
CA SER A 215 6.86 2.42 -14.55
C SER A 215 6.99 3.94 -14.62
N ILE A 216 7.50 4.57 -13.55
CA ILE A 216 7.69 6.03 -13.48
C ILE A 216 8.64 6.52 -14.58
N PHE A 217 9.79 5.87 -14.75
CA PHE A 217 10.78 6.29 -15.75
C PHE A 217 10.25 6.13 -17.17
N MET A 218 9.58 5.01 -17.47
CA MET A 218 9.03 4.78 -18.81
C MET A 218 7.84 5.70 -19.09
N LEU A 219 6.95 5.94 -18.12
CA LEU A 219 5.91 6.95 -18.22
C LEU A 219 6.50 8.32 -18.54
N ARG A 220 7.53 8.74 -17.81
CA ARG A 220 8.19 10.03 -18.04
C ARG A 220 8.79 10.11 -19.44
N LYS A 221 9.59 9.10 -19.82
CA LYS A 221 10.27 9.06 -21.12
C LYS A 221 9.29 9.09 -22.29
N SER A 222 8.19 8.32 -22.22
CA SER A 222 7.20 8.23 -23.30
C SER A 222 6.37 9.50 -23.47
N ASN A 223 6.24 10.30 -22.42
CA ASN A 223 5.41 11.51 -22.43
C ASN A 223 6.23 12.80 -22.51
N GLU A 224 7.55 12.77 -22.29
CA GLU A 224 8.42 13.96 -22.22
C GLU A 224 8.20 14.98 -23.36
N GLY A 225 8.08 14.53 -24.61
CA GLY A 225 7.84 15.44 -25.75
C GLY A 225 6.48 16.16 -25.70
N LEU A 226 5.47 15.54 -25.09
CA LEU A 226 4.14 16.13 -24.87
C LEU A 226 4.15 17.07 -23.65
N LEU A 227 4.98 16.78 -22.65
CA LEU A 227 5.12 17.59 -21.44
C LEU A 227 5.83 18.93 -21.69
N ILE A 228 6.75 18.98 -22.67
CA ILE A 228 7.54 20.18 -22.99
C ILE A 228 6.73 21.17 -23.86
N SER A 229 5.71 20.70 -24.57
CA SER A 229 4.91 21.50 -25.50
C SER A 229 3.64 22.11 -24.88
N GLY A 230 3.24 21.68 -23.68
CA GLY A 230 2.07 22.20 -22.97
C GLY A 230 2.39 23.27 -21.94
N HIS A 231 1.77 24.46 -22.05
CA HIS A 231 1.94 25.54 -21.07
C HIS A 231 1.37 25.23 -19.68
N THR A 232 0.40 24.33 -19.56
CA THR A 232 -0.31 24.03 -18.29
C THR A 232 0.34 22.92 -17.46
N GLU A 233 1.22 22.11 -18.06
CA GLU A 233 1.78 20.92 -17.40
C GLU A 233 3.16 21.18 -16.75
N GLN A 234 3.92 22.14 -17.29
CA GLN A 234 5.13 22.66 -16.64
C GLN A 234 4.83 23.45 -15.35
N GLU A 235 3.62 23.97 -15.20
CA GLU A 235 3.18 24.71 -14.00
C GLU A 235 3.01 23.80 -12.77
N TRP A 236 2.95 22.47 -12.98
CA TRP A 236 2.93 21.52 -11.88
C TRP A 236 4.34 21.31 -11.31
N GLY A 237 4.66 22.13 -10.31
CA GLY A 237 5.75 21.91 -9.36
C GLY A 237 5.62 20.61 -8.55
N PHE A 238 4.66 19.72 -8.84
CA PHE A 238 4.47 18.45 -8.15
C PHE A 238 5.62 17.47 -8.33
N GLY A 239 6.30 17.44 -9.48
CA GLY A 239 7.53 16.66 -9.64
C GLY A 239 8.63 17.14 -8.68
N GLN A 240 8.72 18.46 -8.48
CA GLN A 240 9.65 19.09 -7.53
C GLN A 240 9.18 18.94 -6.08
N VAL A 241 7.88 19.01 -5.80
CA VAL A 241 7.29 18.84 -4.45
C VAL A 241 7.35 17.38 -4.04
N ALA A 242 7.03 16.42 -4.91
CA ALA A 242 7.20 15.00 -4.64
C ALA A 242 8.68 14.63 -4.48
N ALA A 243 9.57 15.17 -5.33
CA ALA A 243 11.01 15.00 -5.15
C ALA A 243 11.50 15.63 -3.84
N MET A 244 11.10 16.86 -3.50
CA MET A 244 11.45 17.51 -2.23
C MET A 244 10.91 16.76 -1.03
N VAL A 245 9.66 16.31 -1.08
CA VAL A 245 9.03 15.53 -0.02
C VAL A 245 9.75 14.19 0.14
N LEU A 246 10.07 13.47 -0.93
CA LEU A 246 10.81 12.20 -0.82
C LEU A 246 12.28 12.39 -0.41
N LEU A 247 12.91 13.52 -0.74
CA LEU A 247 14.32 13.78 -0.45
C LEU A 247 14.52 14.35 0.97
N ALA A 248 13.58 15.16 1.48
CA ALA A 248 13.75 15.88 2.74
C ALA A 248 13.97 14.98 3.97
N PRO A 249 13.23 13.88 4.20
CA PRO A 249 13.49 12.99 5.35
C PRO A 249 14.78 12.22 5.21
N ASN A 250 15.18 11.88 3.98
CA ASN A 250 16.44 11.19 3.73
C ASN A 250 17.61 12.12 4.07
N VAL A 251 17.53 13.40 3.67
CA VAL A 251 18.52 14.42 4.05
C VAL A 251 18.52 14.67 5.55
N ILE A 252 17.35 14.82 6.20
CA ILE A 252 17.25 15.02 7.65
C ILE A 252 17.81 13.80 8.41
N GLY A 253 17.49 12.58 7.95
CA GLY A 253 18.01 11.34 8.52
C GLY A 253 19.53 11.25 8.44
N ILE A 254 20.13 11.66 7.32
CA ILE A 254 21.58 11.74 7.15
C ILE A 254 22.19 12.79 8.09
N VAL A 255 21.61 13.99 8.18
CA VAL A 255 22.11 15.07 9.04
C VAL A 255 22.07 14.68 10.52
N VAL A 256 21.02 13.99 10.96
CA VAL A 256 20.92 13.48 12.35
C VAL A 256 21.94 12.37 12.60
N ALA A 257 22.18 11.48 11.64
CA ALA A 257 23.16 10.40 11.77
C ALA A 257 24.63 10.86 11.75
N VAL A 258 24.92 12.03 11.16
CA VAL A 258 26.28 12.60 11.11
C VAL A 258 26.59 13.45 12.35
N ASN A 259 25.56 14.03 12.99
CA ASN A 259 25.72 14.94 14.14
C ASN A 259 25.43 14.29 15.51
N GLY A 260 25.02 13.02 15.55
CA GLY A 260 24.81 12.24 16.78
C GLY A 260 25.79 11.09 16.87
#